data_AF-A0A367LWA8-F1
#
_entry.id   AF-A0A367LWA8-F1
#
_cell.length_a   1.000
_cell.length_b   1.000
_cell.length_c   1.000
_cell.angle_alpha   90.00
_cell.angle_beta   90.00
_cell.angle_gamma   90.00
#
_symmetry.space_group_name_H-M   'P 1'
#
loop_
_entity.id
_entity.type
_entity.pdbx_description
1 polymer ?
#
loop_
_entity_poly.entity_id
_entity_poly.type
_entity_poly.pdbx_seq_one_letter_code
_entity_poly.pdbx_strand_id
1 'polypeptide(L)'
;AQWLVEAGPDAGERGGRVLYSGEPDGLRKIAESRTARYLFDEIAAPGSRAREATGWLELQGIHRHNLHGVDARIPLGVLTAVTGISGSGKSSLVAQALPELVLLHLGHEPEDDAAESATS
;
A
#
# COMPACT_ATOMS: atom_id res chain seq x y z
N ALA A 1 -8.17 21.37 -0.91
CA ALA A 1 -8.54 21.83 -2.28
C ALA A 1 -9.53 22.97 -2.15
N GLN A 2 -9.63 23.86 -3.13
CA GLN A 2 -10.63 24.95 -3.13
C GLN A 2 -11.99 24.49 -3.67
N TRP A 3 -12.00 23.43 -4.48
CA TRP A 3 -13.20 22.85 -5.08
C TRP A 3 -13.14 21.33 -4.99
N LEU A 4 -14.27 20.70 -4.74
CA LEU A 4 -14.44 19.25 -4.64
C LEU A 4 -15.57 18.83 -5.57
N VAL A 5 -15.35 17.75 -6.33
CA VAL A 5 -16.38 17.09 -7.12
C VAL A 5 -16.51 15.66 -6.60
N GLU A 6 -17.72 15.27 -6.20
CA GLU A 6 -18.02 13.90 -5.77
C GLU A 6 -18.92 13.21 -6.78
N ALA A 7 -18.55 11.97 -7.13
CA ALA A 7 -19.24 11.14 -8.11
C ALA A 7 -19.85 9.90 -7.46
N GLY A 8 -21.10 9.61 -7.83
CA GLY A 8 -21.90 8.46 -7.41
C GLY A 8 -22.23 8.47 -5.91
N PRO A 9 -23.25 7.74 -5.46
CA PRO A 9 -23.21 7.16 -4.12
C PRO A 9 -22.41 5.83 -4.11
N ASP A 10 -22.27 5.18 -5.28
CA ASP A 10 -21.69 3.85 -5.49
C ASP A 10 -20.83 3.78 -6.76
N ALA A 11 -20.09 2.68 -6.93
CA ALA A 11 -19.32 2.37 -8.12
C ALA A 11 -20.14 1.64 -9.20
N GLY A 12 -19.64 1.63 -10.44
CA GLY A 12 -20.23 0.90 -11.57
C GLY A 12 -21.54 1.51 -12.05
N GLU A 13 -22.50 0.67 -12.45
CA GLU A 13 -23.80 1.07 -13.00
C GLU A 13 -24.66 1.91 -12.04
N ARG A 14 -24.39 1.82 -10.73
CA ARG A 14 -25.06 2.62 -9.69
C ARG A 14 -24.32 3.94 -9.37
N GLY A 15 -23.24 4.21 -10.09
CA GLY A 15 -22.44 5.44 -9.99
C GLY A 15 -22.75 6.44 -11.11
N GLY A 16 -21.73 7.21 -11.51
CA GLY A 16 -21.78 8.06 -12.71
C GLY A 16 -22.58 9.36 -12.61
N ARG A 17 -23.29 9.60 -11.49
CA ARG A 17 -23.93 10.89 -11.21
C ARG A 17 -23.01 11.81 -10.42
N VAL A 18 -23.06 13.12 -10.65
CA VAL A 18 -22.39 14.08 -9.76
C VAL A 18 -23.28 14.27 -8.53
N LEU A 19 -22.78 13.89 -7.34
CA LEU A 19 -23.46 14.14 -6.06
C LEU A 19 -23.25 15.57 -5.58
N TYR A 20 -22.05 16.10 -5.82
CA TYR A 20 -21.64 17.41 -5.33
C TYR A 20 -20.57 18.03 -6.22
N SER A 21 -20.62 19.35 -6.38
CA SER A 21 -19.59 20.16 -7.01
C SER A 21 -19.58 21.53 -6.34
N GLY A 22 -18.56 21.83 -5.55
CA GLY A 22 -18.49 23.07 -4.76
C GLY A 22 -17.33 23.10 -3.77
N GLU A 23 -17.35 24.06 -2.84
CA GLU A 23 -16.36 24.13 -1.76
C GLU A 23 -16.45 22.92 -0.82
N PRO A 24 -15.31 22.41 -0.29
CA PRO A 24 -15.31 21.19 0.52
C PRO A 24 -16.32 21.17 1.67
N ASP A 25 -16.49 22.27 2.40
CA ASP A 25 -17.43 22.32 3.54
C ASP A 25 -18.89 22.13 3.14
N GLY A 26 -19.28 22.46 1.90
CA GLY A 26 -20.62 22.21 1.41
C GLY A 26 -20.94 20.72 1.28
N LEU A 27 -19.93 19.84 1.18
CA LEU A 27 -20.09 18.40 1.11
C LEU A 27 -20.74 17.80 2.37
N ARG A 28 -20.59 18.46 3.53
CA ARG A 28 -21.24 18.06 4.80
C ARG A 28 -22.76 17.94 4.70
N LYS A 29 -23.37 18.68 3.77
CA LYS A 29 -24.83 18.73 3.60
C LYS A 29 -25.37 17.57 2.74
N ILE A 30 -24.48 16.78 2.14
CA ILE A 30 -24.83 15.71 1.20
C ILE A 30 -24.87 14.38 1.96
N ALA A 31 -26.05 13.98 2.43
CA ALA A 31 -26.22 12.77 3.25
C ALA A 31 -25.81 11.46 2.53
N GLU A 32 -25.87 11.46 1.20
CA GLU A 32 -25.47 10.33 0.34
C GLU A 32 -23.95 10.24 0.15
N SER A 33 -23.19 11.28 0.53
CA SER A 33 -21.74 11.32 0.42
C SER A 33 -21.09 10.33 1.37
N ARG A 34 -20.40 9.34 0.81
CA ARG A 34 -19.53 8.46 1.60
C ARG A 34 -18.25 9.18 1.98
N THR A 35 -17.77 10.07 1.11
CA THR A 35 -16.53 10.83 1.32
C THR A 35 -16.65 11.77 2.52
N ALA A 36 -17.79 12.45 2.69
CA ALA A 36 -18.04 13.36 3.81
C ALA A 36 -17.78 12.68 5.16
N ARG A 37 -18.20 11.42 5.31
CA ARG A 37 -18.06 10.66 6.56
C ARG A 37 -16.60 10.45 6.99
N TYR A 38 -15.69 10.33 6.02
CA TYR A 38 -14.26 10.18 6.28
C TYR A 38 -13.53 11.52 6.31
N LEU A 39 -13.91 12.47 5.45
CA LEU A 39 -13.27 13.78 5.35
C LEU A 39 -13.50 14.63 6.60
N PHE A 40 -14.61 14.41 7.30
CA PHE A 40 -15.02 15.19 8.46
C PHE A 40 -15.04 14.38 9.76
N ASP A 41 -14.29 13.28 9.81
CA ASP A 41 -14.08 12.44 11.00
C ASP A 41 -15.39 11.93 11.65
N GLU A 42 -16.45 11.72 10.87
CA GLU A 42 -17.71 11.17 11.36
C GLU A 42 -17.64 9.65 11.57
N ILE A 43 -16.60 9.00 11.03
CA ILE A 43 -16.29 7.58 11.23
C ILE A 43 -15.02 7.46 12.08
N ALA A 44 -15.16 6.85 13.26
CA ALA A 44 -14.01 6.49 14.08
C ALA A 44 -13.13 5.45 13.37
N ALA A 45 -11.82 5.60 13.50
CA ALA A 45 -10.89 4.57 13.05
C ALA A 45 -11.24 3.23 13.73
N PRO A 46 -11.31 2.12 12.98
CA PRO A 46 -11.59 0.82 13.57
C PRO A 46 -10.51 0.49 14.61
N GLY A 47 -10.94 -0.06 15.74
CA GLY A 47 -10.03 -0.51 16.79
C GLY A 47 -9.05 -1.55 16.26
N SER A 48 -7.78 -1.43 16.65
CA SER A 48 -6.76 -2.43 16.35
C SER A 48 -7.01 -3.69 17.18
N ARG A 49 -7.01 -4.85 16.52
CA ARG A 49 -6.90 -6.15 17.21
C ARG A 49 -5.42 -6.49 17.33
N ALA A 50 -4.90 -6.51 18.56
CA ALA A 50 -3.56 -6.99 18.82
C ALA A 50 -3.45 -8.46 18.40
N ARG A 51 -2.45 -8.76 17.56
CA ARG A 51 -2.06 -10.12 17.18
C ARG A 51 -0.63 -10.33 17.64
N GLU A 52 -0.37 -11.48 18.26
CA GLU A 52 0.98 -11.88 18.64
C GLU A 52 1.71 -12.45 17.42
N ALA A 53 2.99 -12.14 17.29
CA ALA A 53 3.84 -12.71 16.24
C ALA A 53 4.08 -14.20 16.50
N THR A 54 3.94 -15.03 15.48
CA THR A 54 4.20 -16.47 15.58
C THR A 54 5.66 -16.84 15.29
N GLY A 55 6.43 -15.88 14.78
CA GLY A 55 7.84 -16.04 14.41
C GLY A 55 8.39 -14.77 13.77
N TRP A 56 9.62 -14.83 13.28
CA TRP A 56 10.31 -13.72 12.64
C TRP A 56 11.03 -14.19 11.39
N LEU A 57 10.88 -13.42 10.31
CA LEU A 57 11.72 -13.53 9.11
C LEU A 57 12.86 -12.52 9.25
N GLU A 58 14.10 -13.01 9.21
CA GLU A 58 15.30 -12.18 9.32
C GLU A 58 15.96 -12.07 7.95
N LEU A 59 16.08 -10.83 7.47
CA LEU A 59 16.76 -10.48 6.24
C LEU A 59 18.05 -9.75 6.63
N GLN A 60 19.17 -10.17 6.08
CA GLN A 60 20.49 -9.64 6.44
C GLN A 60 21.23 -9.23 5.17
N GLY A 61 21.95 -8.11 5.24
CA GLY A 61 22.83 -7.63 4.16
C GLY A 61 22.08 -7.41 2.84
N ILE A 62 20.89 -6.82 2.86
CA ILE A 62 20.10 -6.62 1.65
C ILE A 62 20.79 -5.57 0.75
N HIS A 63 21.19 -5.98 -0.45
CA HIS A 63 21.73 -5.11 -1.51
C HIS A 63 20.86 -5.22 -2.77
N ARG A 64 19.96 -4.25 -2.98
CA ARG A 64 19.07 -4.16 -4.15
C ARG A 64 18.66 -2.71 -4.40
N HIS A 65 18.92 -2.20 -5.62
CA HIS A 65 18.64 -0.82 -6.01
C HIS A 65 19.16 0.20 -4.98
N ASN A 66 18.26 0.91 -4.29
CA ASN A 66 18.58 1.94 -3.30
C ASN A 66 18.87 1.36 -1.90
N LEU A 67 18.85 0.03 -1.73
CA LEU A 67 19.20 -0.64 -0.48
C LEU A 67 20.69 -1.01 -0.49
N HIS A 68 21.41 -0.53 0.52
CA HIS A 68 22.85 -0.70 0.65
C HIS A 68 23.20 -1.36 1.99
N GLY A 69 23.16 -2.69 2.05
CA GLY A 69 23.53 -3.47 3.23
C GLY A 69 22.53 -3.34 4.38
N VAL A 70 21.24 -3.38 4.05
CA VAL A 70 20.16 -3.17 5.03
C VAL A 70 19.77 -4.50 5.68
N ASP A 71 19.70 -4.51 7.01
CA ASP A 71 19.12 -5.61 7.79
C ASP A 71 17.67 -5.29 8.17
N ALA A 72 16.79 -6.28 8.09
CA ALA A 72 15.39 -6.13 8.45
C ALA A 72 14.82 -7.40 9.09
N ARG A 73 13.90 -7.22 10.03
CA ARG A 73 13.18 -8.32 10.68
C ARG A 73 11.67 -8.10 10.52
N ILE A 74 10.97 -9.07 9.96
CA ILE A 74 9.53 -8.99 9.67
C ILE A 74 8.80 -10.04 10.54
N PRO A 75 7.87 -9.62 11.42
CA PRO A 75 7.13 -10.56 12.25
C PRO A 75 6.13 -11.36 11.40
N LEU A 76 6.03 -12.66 11.67
CA LEU A 76 5.12 -13.58 11.00
C LEU A 76 3.78 -13.67 11.75
N GLY A 77 2.71 -13.97 11.01
CA GLY A 77 1.35 -14.10 11.58
C GLY A 77 0.63 -12.78 11.86
N VAL A 78 1.26 -11.64 11.55
CA VAL A 78 0.70 -10.30 11.78
C VAL A 78 0.76 -9.44 10.52
N LEU A 79 -0.09 -8.40 10.47
CA LEU A 79 -0.04 -7.41 9.39
C LEU A 79 1.09 -6.43 9.66
N THR A 80 2.07 -6.37 8.77
CA THR A 80 3.21 -5.44 8.86
C THR A 80 3.05 -4.32 7.83
N ALA A 81 3.04 -3.07 8.28
CA ALA A 81 3.04 -1.90 7.41
C ALA A 81 4.46 -1.35 7.27
N VAL A 82 5.00 -1.30 6.05
CA VAL A 82 6.31 -0.68 5.76
C VAL A 82 6.08 0.74 5.26
N THR A 83 6.50 1.72 6.04
CA THR A 83 6.26 3.16 5.79
C THR A 83 7.57 3.92 5.58
N GLY A 84 7.46 5.17 5.12
CA GLY A 84 8.63 6.01 4.80
C GLY A 84 8.39 6.89 3.58
N ILE A 85 9.23 7.92 3.43
CA ILE A 85 9.13 8.91 2.33
C ILE A 85 9.28 8.27 0.95
N SER A 86 8.78 8.94 -0.11
CA SER A 86 9.00 8.47 -1.48
C SER A 86 10.50 8.30 -1.78
N GLY A 87 10.88 7.23 -2.47
CA GLY A 87 12.28 6.91 -2.79
C GLY A 87 13.08 6.21 -1.68
N SER A 88 12.55 6.06 -0.46
CA SER A 88 13.27 5.46 0.68
C SER A 88 13.55 3.95 0.59
N GLY A 89 13.25 3.29 -0.54
CA GLY A 89 13.51 1.86 -0.73
C GLY A 89 12.41 0.89 -0.25
N LYS A 90 11.22 1.36 0.13
CA LYS A 90 10.10 0.48 0.58
C LYS A 90 9.72 -0.56 -0.47
N SER A 91 9.51 -0.15 -1.72
CA SER A 91 9.17 -1.06 -2.82
C SER A 91 10.34 -1.99 -3.14
N SER A 92 11.58 -1.49 -3.08
CA SER A 92 12.78 -2.31 -3.23
C SER A 92 12.89 -3.39 -2.15
N LEU A 93 12.48 -3.10 -0.92
CA LEU A 93 12.46 -4.07 0.16
C LEU A 93 11.32 -5.08 0.00
N VAL A 94 10.08 -4.60 -0.12
CA VAL A 94 8.88 -5.44 0.02
C VAL A 94 8.49 -6.14 -1.28
N ALA A 95 8.61 -5.46 -2.43
CA ALA A 95 8.13 -5.98 -3.70
C ALA A 95 9.22 -6.68 -4.53
N GLN A 96 10.50 -6.41 -4.24
CA GLN A 96 11.63 -6.95 -5.01
C GLN A 96 12.50 -7.88 -4.15
N ALA A 97 13.22 -7.33 -3.17
CA ALA A 97 14.18 -8.10 -2.39
C ALA A 97 13.53 -9.23 -1.57
N LEU A 98 12.42 -8.94 -0.88
CA LEU A 98 11.77 -9.92 -0.01
C LEU A 98 11.28 -11.17 -0.76
N PRO A 99 10.49 -11.09 -1.85
CA PRO A 99 10.07 -12.27 -2.61
C PRO A 99 11.24 -13.08 -3.14
N GLU A 100 12.23 -12.41 -3.73
CA GLU A 100 13.43 -13.06 -4.28
C GLU A 100 14.20 -13.83 -3.20
N LEU A 101 14.50 -13.18 -2.07
CA LEU A 101 15.24 -13.80 -0.97
C LEU A 101 14.49 -14.97 -0.35
N VAL A 102 13.16 -14.90 -0.24
CA VAL A 102 12.33 -15.99 0.27
C VAL A 102 12.33 -17.16 -0.72
N LEU A 103 12.17 -16.91 -2.02
CA LEU A 103 12.19 -17.96 -3.05
C LEU A 103 13.55 -18.69 -3.08
N LEU A 104 14.64 -17.93 -3.05
CA LEU A 104 15.99 -18.48 -2.97
C LEU A 104 16.18 -19.35 -1.72
N HIS A 105 15.68 -18.90 -0.56
CA HIS A 105 15.75 -19.67 0.67
C HIS A 105 14.94 -20.97 0.62
N LEU A 106 13.85 -20.99 -0.15
CA LEU A 106 13.00 -22.17 -0.36
C LEU A 106 13.54 -23.10 -1.48
N GLY A 107 14.68 -22.77 -2.10
CA GLY A 107 15.33 -23.59 -3.12
C GLY A 107 14.76 -23.41 -4.53
N HIS A 108 14.01 -22.34 -4.79
CA HIS A 108 13.64 -21.97 -6.15
C HIS A 108 14.78 -21.21 -6.81
N GLU A 109 15.14 -21.59 -8.04
CA GLU A 109 16.04 -20.78 -8.87
C GLU A 109 15.33 -19.48 -9.28
N PRO A 110 16.04 -18.34 -9.27
CA PRO A 110 15.47 -17.09 -9.74
C PRO A 110 15.13 -17.23 -11.24
N GLU A 111 13.96 -16.73 -11.64
CA GLU A 111 13.65 -16.62 -13.07
C GLU A 111 14.68 -15.68 -13.71
N ASP A 112 15.46 -16.21 -14.64
CA ASP A 112 16.45 -15.45 -15.40
C ASP A 112 15.70 -14.44 -16.28
N ASP A 113 15.68 -13.16 -15.89
CA ASP A 113 15.30 -12.03 -16.76
C ASP A 113 16.37 -11.79 -17.86
N ALA A 114 16.89 -12.87 -18.44
CA ALA A 114 17.82 -12.88 -19.55
C ALA A 114 17.06 -12.95 -20.89
N ALA A 115 16.14 -12.01 -21.12
CA ALA A 115 15.43 -11.91 -22.39
C ALA A 115 15.08 -10.47 -22.80
N GLU A 116 15.95 -9.48 -22.57
CA GLU A 116 15.76 -8.14 -23.18
C GLU A 116 17.05 -7.45 -23.69
N SER A 117 18.19 -8.14 -23.76
CA SER A 117 19.43 -7.58 -24.34
C SER A 117 19.91 -8.28 -25.62
N ALA A 118 19.04 -8.98 -26.33
CA ALA A 118 19.37 -9.66 -27.59
C ALA A 118 18.46 -9.23 -28.76
N THR A 119 18.09 -7.96 -28.86
CA THR A 119 17.68 -7.36 -30.15
C THR A 119 17.88 -5.84 -30.15
N SER A 120 19.09 -5.38 -30.48
CA SER A 120 19.37 -4.10 -31.16
C SER A 120 20.82 -4.09 -31.64
#